data_AF-A0A0C2YKQ8-F1
#
_entry.id   AF-A0A0C2YKQ8-F1
#
_cell.length_a   1.000
_cell.length_b   1.000
_cell.length_c   1.000
_cell.angle_alpha   90.00
_cell.angle_beta   90.00
_cell.angle_gamma   90.00
#
_symmetry.space_group_name_H-M   'P 1'
#
loop_
_entity.id
_entity.type
_entity.pdbx_description
1 polymer ?
#
loop_
_entity_poly.entity_id
_entity_poly.type
_entity_poly.pdbx_seq_one_letter_code
_entity_poly.pdbx_strand_id
1 'polypeptide(L)'
;IKNNPKFFPFFKDALGAIDGTHIPCFPPAAERARYRDKDGNITQNVLAACTFEMHFCYILSGWEGSIADSFLFDKARAAGLHIPDGKYYLADAGFACCDSLLVPYRGIRYHLREWGLSNAHPTNKEELFNLRH
;
A
#
# COMPACT_ATOMS: atom_id res chain seq x y z
N ILE A 1 -14.72 8.10 -6.07
CA ILE A 1 -15.50 7.23 -5.12
C ILE A 1 -16.88 7.74 -4.66
N LYS A 2 -17.19 9.05 -4.68
CA LYS A 2 -18.43 9.60 -4.06
C LYS A 2 -19.75 8.94 -4.52
N ASN A 3 -19.80 8.42 -5.74
CA ASN A 3 -20.98 7.79 -6.32
C ASN A 3 -21.03 6.25 -6.10
N ASN A 4 -20.06 5.68 -5.39
CA ASN A 4 -20.00 4.24 -5.13
C ASN A 4 -20.36 3.95 -3.66
N PRO A 5 -21.52 3.34 -3.37
CA PRO A 5 -21.98 3.08 -2.00
C PRO A 5 -21.13 2.03 -1.27
N LYS A 6 -20.29 1.27 -1.97
CA LYS A 6 -19.31 0.35 -1.35
C LYS A 6 -18.21 1.12 -0.63
N PHE A 7 -17.77 2.25 -1.21
CA PHE A 7 -16.62 3.00 -0.75
C PHE A 7 -16.99 4.30 -0.03
N PHE A 8 -18.09 4.96 -0.41
CA PHE A 8 -18.58 6.16 0.26
C PHE A 8 -19.71 5.81 1.27
N PRO A 9 -19.70 6.37 2.49
CA PRO A 9 -18.78 7.37 3.05
C PRO A 9 -17.51 6.80 3.70
N PHE A 10 -17.32 5.49 3.69
CA PHE A 10 -16.28 4.77 4.46
C PHE A 10 -14.86 5.27 4.22
N PHE A 11 -14.50 5.51 2.95
CA PHE A 11 -13.20 6.03 2.55
C PHE A 11 -13.31 7.46 2.04
N LYS A 12 -14.23 8.25 2.61
CA LYS A 12 -14.29 9.68 2.31
C LYS A 12 -12.90 10.28 2.49
N ASP A 13 -12.51 11.11 1.53
CA ASP A 13 -11.23 11.82 1.49
C ASP A 13 -9.98 10.98 1.13
N ALA A 14 -10.13 9.68 0.88
CA ALA A 14 -9.08 8.88 0.25
C ALA A 14 -8.77 9.39 -1.18
N LEU A 15 -7.49 9.52 -1.50
CA LEU A 15 -6.99 9.92 -2.82
C LEU A 15 -6.90 8.73 -3.78
N GLY A 16 -6.72 7.53 -3.22
CA GLY A 16 -6.50 6.30 -3.96
C GLY A 16 -5.74 5.30 -3.09
N ALA A 17 -4.92 4.46 -3.72
CA ALA A 17 -4.06 3.49 -3.05
C ALA A 17 -2.58 3.81 -3.25
N ILE A 18 -1.74 3.40 -2.30
CA ILE A 18 -0.29 3.45 -2.40
C ILE A 18 0.30 2.13 -1.91
N ASP A 19 1.28 1.62 -2.65
CA ASP A 19 1.91 0.35 -2.30
C ASP A 19 3.37 0.29 -2.78
N GLY A 20 4.15 -0.53 -2.09
CA GLY A 20 5.49 -0.93 -2.51
C GLY A 20 5.42 -2.11 -3.48
N THR A 21 6.24 -2.10 -4.53
CA THR A 21 6.32 -3.21 -5.47
C THR A 21 7.77 -3.51 -5.84
N HIS A 22 8.10 -4.79 -5.87
CA HIS A 22 9.43 -5.27 -6.22
C HIS A 22 9.52 -5.53 -7.73
N ILE A 23 10.39 -4.79 -8.40
CA ILE A 23 10.70 -4.98 -9.81
C ILE A 23 12.10 -5.61 -9.94
N PRO A 24 12.27 -6.71 -10.68
CA PRO A 24 13.59 -7.29 -10.93
C PRO A 24 14.60 -6.25 -11.42
N CYS A 25 15.83 -6.32 -10.91
CA CYS A 25 16.89 -5.39 -11.29
C CYS A 25 18.26 -6.08 -11.35
N PHE A 26 19.24 -5.42 -11.99
CA PHE A 26 20.57 -5.96 -12.22
C PHE A 26 21.66 -4.99 -11.72
N PRO A 27 21.77 -4.75 -10.41
CA PRO A 27 22.77 -3.87 -9.85
C PRO A 27 24.18 -4.50 -9.96
N PRO A 28 25.24 -3.69 -9.83
CA PRO A 28 26.61 -4.18 -9.76
C PRO A 28 26.77 -5.27 -8.70
N ALA A 29 27.68 -6.22 -8.94
CA ALA A 29 27.87 -7.38 -8.05
C ALA A 29 28.12 -6.98 -6.58
N ALA A 30 28.85 -5.89 -6.35
CA ALA A 30 29.14 -5.36 -5.02
C ALA A 30 27.89 -4.85 -4.25
N GLU A 31 26.80 -4.55 -4.95
CA GLU A 31 25.59 -3.95 -4.37
C GLU A 31 24.42 -4.93 -4.25
N ARG A 32 24.49 -6.09 -4.92
CA ARG A 32 23.40 -7.09 -4.96
C ARG A 32 22.86 -7.47 -3.59
N ALA A 33 23.69 -7.47 -2.55
CA ALA A 33 23.25 -7.74 -1.19
C ALA A 33 22.15 -6.78 -0.71
N ARG A 34 22.23 -5.49 -1.08
CA ARG A 34 21.24 -4.46 -0.69
C ARG A 34 19.93 -4.61 -1.46
N TYR A 35 20.01 -5.06 -2.71
CA TYR A 35 18.84 -5.25 -3.58
C TYR A 35 18.12 -6.59 -3.37
N ARG A 36 18.43 -7.31 -2.30
CA ARG A 36 17.78 -8.59 -2.01
C ARG A 36 16.47 -8.35 -1.27
N ASP A 37 15.35 -8.84 -1.83
CA ASP A 37 14.06 -8.83 -1.14
C ASP A 37 13.94 -9.98 -0.12
N LYS A 38 12.80 -10.02 0.57
CA LYS A 38 12.49 -11.05 1.59
C LYS A 38 12.47 -12.48 1.05
N ASP A 39 12.24 -12.65 -0.25
CA ASP A 39 12.18 -13.95 -0.93
C ASP A 39 13.54 -14.33 -1.53
N GLY A 40 14.55 -13.48 -1.38
CA GLY A 40 15.91 -13.69 -1.85
C GLY A 40 16.17 -13.26 -3.29
N ASN A 41 15.19 -12.66 -3.98
CA ASN A 41 15.34 -12.18 -5.34
C ASN A 41 16.06 -10.82 -5.37
N ILE A 42 16.70 -10.50 -6.50
CA ILE A 42 17.36 -9.21 -6.70
C ILE A 42 16.38 -8.24 -7.37
N THR A 43 15.88 -7.28 -6.60
CA THR A 43 14.81 -6.37 -6.99
C THR A 43 15.10 -4.95 -6.53
N GLN A 44 14.55 -3.97 -7.25
CA GLN A 44 14.40 -2.62 -6.75
C GLN A 44 13.00 -2.49 -6.15
N ASN A 45 12.89 -1.82 -5.01
CA ASN A 45 11.59 -1.48 -4.46
C ASN A 45 11.10 -0.17 -5.10
N VAL A 46 9.87 -0.18 -5.60
CA VAL A 46 9.21 0.95 -6.25
C VAL A 46 7.95 1.27 -5.47
N LEU A 47 7.81 2.50 -4.99
CA LEU A 47 6.56 2.98 -4.40
C LEU A 47 5.70 3.58 -5.50
N ALA A 48 4.45 3.17 -5.60
CA ALA A 48 3.51 3.73 -6.55
C ALA A 48 2.21 4.14 -5.86
N ALA A 49 1.76 5.37 -6.13
CA ALA A 49 0.44 5.83 -5.74
C ALA A 49 -0.47 5.91 -6.96
N CYS A 50 -1.71 5.46 -6.80
CA CYS A 50 -2.67 5.29 -7.88
C CYS A 50 -4.04 5.80 -7.47
N THR A 51 -4.74 6.49 -8.38
CA THR A 51 -6.12 6.97 -8.13
C THR A 51 -7.12 5.81 -8.24
N PHE A 52 -8.37 6.06 -7.83
CA PHE A 52 -9.45 5.06 -7.97
C PHE A 52 -9.82 4.76 -9.44
N GLU A 53 -9.41 5.60 -10.37
CA GLU A 53 -9.52 5.40 -11.83
C GLU A 53 -8.35 4.59 -12.41
N MET A 54 -7.48 4.05 -11.55
CA MET A 54 -6.30 3.25 -11.90
C MET A 54 -5.20 4.03 -12.65
N HIS A 55 -5.12 5.35 -12.45
CA HIS A 55 -4.02 6.16 -12.95
C HIS A 55 -2.92 6.32 -11.89
N PHE A 56 -1.68 6.02 -12.26
CA PHE A 56 -0.53 6.38 -11.42
C PHE A 56 -0.41 7.90 -11.31
N CYS A 57 -0.44 8.40 -10.08
CA CYS A 57 -0.28 9.82 -9.79
C CYS A 57 1.07 10.15 -9.13
N TYR A 58 1.80 9.13 -8.66
CA TYR A 58 3.16 9.26 -8.16
C TYR A 58 3.90 7.93 -8.28
N ILE A 59 5.19 7.98 -8.63
CA ILE A 59 6.09 6.82 -8.65
C ILE A 59 7.45 7.25 -8.08
N LEU A 60 7.95 6.50 -7.12
CA LEU A 60 9.34 6.58 -6.63
C LEU A 60 10.03 5.26 -6.90
N SER A 61 11.08 5.26 -7.73
CA SER A 61 11.84 4.07 -8.11
C SER A 61 13.32 4.19 -7.75
N GLY A 62 14.08 3.12 -8.00
CA GLY A 62 15.54 3.11 -7.79
C GLY A 62 16.00 2.76 -6.39
N TRP A 63 15.09 2.40 -5.48
CA TRP A 63 15.45 2.01 -4.12
C TRP A 63 15.78 0.53 -4.02
N GLU A 64 16.59 0.21 -3.01
CA GLU A 64 17.08 -1.13 -2.77
C GLU A 64 15.93 -2.08 -2.38
N GLY A 65 15.91 -3.30 -2.93
CA GLY A 65 14.90 -4.31 -2.62
C GLY A 65 14.85 -4.77 -1.16
N SER A 66 15.86 -4.45 -0.33
CA SER A 66 15.81 -4.76 1.11
C SER A 66 15.08 -3.70 1.94
N ILE A 67 14.74 -2.55 1.35
CA ILE A 67 14.11 -1.43 2.04
C ILE A 67 12.62 -1.73 2.30
N ALA A 68 12.20 -1.48 3.53
CA ALA A 68 10.79 -1.58 3.93
C ALA A 68 9.96 -0.43 3.35
N ASP A 69 8.71 -0.70 3.01
CA ASP A 69 7.84 0.28 2.34
C ASP A 69 7.56 1.53 3.19
N SER A 70 7.54 1.39 4.52
CA SER A 70 7.43 2.55 5.43
C SER A 70 8.58 3.55 5.24
N PHE A 71 9.81 3.06 5.07
CA PHE A 71 10.96 3.94 4.79
C PHE A 71 10.84 4.55 3.39
N LEU A 72 10.36 3.78 2.43
CA LEU A 72 10.14 4.26 1.06
C LEU A 72 9.09 5.37 1.01
N PHE A 73 8.05 5.29 1.84
CA PHE A 73 7.05 6.34 2.01
C PHE A 73 7.67 7.63 2.58
N ASP A 74 8.52 7.56 3.60
CA ASP A 74 9.21 8.73 4.13
C ASP A 74 10.07 9.41 3.05
N LYS A 75 10.74 8.61 2.22
CA LYS A 75 11.51 9.11 1.08
C LYS A 75 10.62 9.73 0.01
N ALA A 76 9.46 9.15 -0.27
CA ALA A 76 8.49 9.72 -1.21
C ALA A 76 7.98 11.08 -0.73
N ARG A 77 7.65 11.21 0.56
CA ARG A 77 7.22 12.48 1.17
C ARG A 77 8.31 13.55 1.06
N ALA A 78 9.56 13.19 1.32
CA ALA A 78 10.70 14.10 1.14
C ALA A 78 10.98 14.46 -0.33
N ALA A 79 10.69 13.54 -1.26
CA ALA A 79 10.89 13.71 -2.70
C ALA A 79 9.71 14.37 -3.42
N GLY A 80 8.70 14.86 -2.70
CA GLY A 80 7.61 15.66 -3.29
C GLY A 80 6.28 14.93 -3.47
N LEU A 81 6.08 13.74 -2.89
CA LEU A 81 4.74 13.18 -2.74
C LEU A 81 3.90 14.12 -1.85
N HIS A 82 3.08 14.96 -2.45
CA HIS A 82 2.18 15.86 -1.74
C HIS A 82 0.86 15.16 -1.41
N ILE A 83 0.43 15.30 -0.16
CA ILE A 83 -0.84 14.76 0.36
C ILE A 83 -1.49 15.95 1.06
N PRO A 84 -2.62 16.47 0.53
CA PRO A 84 -3.28 17.63 1.13
C PRO A 84 -3.82 17.32 2.53
N ASP A 85 -3.95 18.35 3.36
CA ASP A 85 -4.49 18.20 4.72
C ASP A 85 -5.89 17.57 4.70
N GLY A 86 -6.10 16.60 5.58
CA GLY A 86 -7.35 15.83 5.66
C GLY A 86 -7.55 14.82 4.53
N LYS A 87 -6.56 14.60 3.67
CA LYS A 87 -6.54 13.55 2.64
C LYS A 87 -5.53 12.46 3.01
N TYR A 88 -5.74 11.26 2.49
CA TYR A 88 -4.87 10.11 2.75
C TYR A 88 -4.89 9.12 1.58
N TYR A 89 -3.92 8.20 1.56
CA TYR A 89 -3.95 7.02 0.71
C TYR A 89 -4.33 5.77 1.50
N LEU A 90 -4.98 4.81 0.85
CA LEU A 90 -5.12 3.45 1.35
C LEU A 90 -3.79 2.73 1.09
N ALA A 91 -3.20 2.16 2.13
CA ALA A 91 -1.95 1.39 2.04
C ALA A 91 -2.17 -0.03 2.57
N ASP A 92 -1.24 -0.93 2.26
CA ASP A 92 -1.28 -2.29 2.78
C ASP A 92 -0.84 -2.35 4.26
N ALA A 93 -0.91 -3.54 4.87
CA ALA A 93 -0.56 -3.71 6.29
C ALA A 93 0.96 -3.61 6.57
N GLY A 94 1.81 -3.56 5.54
CA GLY A 94 3.25 -3.35 5.61
C GLY A 94 3.65 -1.92 5.98
N PHE A 95 2.74 -0.96 5.83
CA PHE A 95 2.94 0.43 6.26
C PHE A 95 2.54 0.66 7.72
N ALA A 96 3.06 1.74 8.29
CA ALA A 96 2.56 2.30 9.54
C ALA A 96 1.32 3.16 9.28
N CYS A 97 0.28 3.00 10.10
CA CYS A 97 -0.90 3.87 10.08
C CYS A 97 -0.51 5.30 10.51
N CYS A 98 -0.95 6.31 9.78
CA CYS A 98 -0.72 7.71 10.11
C CYS A 98 -1.79 8.62 9.44
N ASP A 99 -1.76 9.92 9.72
CA ASP A 99 -2.75 10.87 9.15
C ASP A 99 -2.78 10.88 7.61
N SER A 100 -1.71 10.44 6.95
CA SER A 100 -1.58 10.37 5.50
C SER A 100 -1.79 8.96 4.92
N LEU A 101 -1.79 7.91 5.75
CA LEU A 101 -1.93 6.51 5.33
C LEU A 101 -2.93 5.77 6.22
N LEU A 102 -3.97 5.24 5.61
CA LEU A 102 -4.91 4.33 6.26
C LEU A 102 -4.58 2.90 5.87
N VAL A 103 -4.44 2.00 6.84
CA VAL A 103 -4.05 0.59 6.65
C VAL A 103 -5.09 -0.37 7.26
N PRO A 104 -5.17 -1.64 6.81
CA PRO A 104 -6.03 -2.65 7.42
C PRO A 104 -5.71 -2.90 8.89
N TYR A 105 -6.70 -3.36 9.65
CA TYR A 105 -6.47 -3.92 10.98
C TYR A 105 -5.60 -5.18 10.88
N ARG A 106 -4.45 -5.18 11.54
CA ARG A 106 -3.53 -6.32 11.60
C ARG A 106 -4.12 -7.44 12.46
N GLY A 107 -3.88 -8.68 12.07
CA GLY A 107 -4.38 -9.87 12.78
C GLY A 107 -5.89 -10.09 12.62
N ILE A 108 -6.56 -9.29 11.80
CA ILE A 108 -7.97 -9.44 11.46
C ILE A 108 -8.07 -9.96 10.02
N ARG A 109 -9.06 -10.81 9.75
CA ARG A 109 -9.32 -11.39 8.43
C ARG A 109 -9.35 -10.29 7.35
N TYR A 110 -8.64 -10.51 6.24
CA TYR A 110 -8.45 -9.48 5.20
C TYR A 110 -8.62 -10.05 3.80
N HIS A 111 -8.05 -11.22 3.51
CA HIS A 111 -7.97 -11.70 2.15
C HIS A 111 -9.36 -12.15 1.63
N LEU A 112 -9.75 -11.68 0.43
CA LEU A 112 -11.01 -12.07 -0.24
C LEU A 112 -11.19 -13.60 -0.34
N ARG A 113 -10.09 -14.35 -0.43
CA ARG A 113 -10.10 -15.82 -0.43
C ARG A 113 -10.64 -16.41 0.88
N GLU A 114 -10.35 -15.79 2.02
CA GLU A 114 -10.83 -16.22 3.35
C GLU A 114 -12.35 -16.06 3.47
N TRP A 115 -12.91 -15.04 2.81
CA TRP A 115 -14.34 -14.76 2.76
C TRP A 115 -15.10 -15.74 1.84
N GLY A 116 -14.53 -16.09 0.69
CA GLY A 116 -15.14 -17.00 -0.28
C GLY A 116 -15.22 -18.47 0.17
N LEU A 117 -14.31 -18.91 1.06
CA LEU A 117 -14.29 -20.28 1.57
C LEU A 117 -15.36 -20.57 2.63
N SER A 118 -16.00 -19.54 3.20
CA SER A 118 -16.81 -19.68 4.41
C SER A 118 -18.23 -19.13 4.31
N ASN A 119 -18.63 -18.51 3.17
CA ASN A 119 -19.87 -17.71 3.07
C ASN A 119 -20.03 -16.75 4.28
N ALA A 120 -18.91 -16.40 4.92
CA ALA A 120 -18.92 -15.75 6.21
C ALA A 120 -19.08 -14.26 5.98
N HIS A 121 -20.09 -13.68 6.60
CA HIS A 121 -20.21 -12.24 6.68
C HIS A 121 -19.25 -11.71 7.76
N PRO A 122 -18.74 -10.48 7.62
CA PRO A 122 -18.02 -9.82 8.69
C PRO A 122 -18.79 -9.87 10.00
N THR A 123 -18.13 -10.30 11.06
CA THR A 123 -18.72 -10.48 12.39
C THR A 123 -18.55 -9.26 13.29
N ASN A 124 -17.58 -8.41 12.96
CA ASN A 124 -17.27 -7.19 13.69
C ASN A 124 -16.91 -6.03 12.74
N LYS A 125 -16.73 -4.84 13.31
CA LYS A 125 -16.47 -3.61 12.54
C LYS A 125 -15.08 -3.64 11.87
N GLU A 126 -14.10 -4.29 12.48
CA GLU A 126 -12.73 -4.41 11.98
C GLU A 126 -12.68 -5.32 10.74
N GLU A 127 -13.40 -6.44 10.78
CA GLU A 127 -13.58 -7.34 9.65
C GLU A 127 -14.34 -6.67 8.50
N LEU A 128 -15.38 -5.89 8.81
CA LEU A 128 -16.14 -5.16 7.79
C LEU A 128 -15.27 -4.09 7.14
N PHE A 129 -14.42 -3.42 7.92
CA PHE A 129 -13.44 -2.47 7.42
C PHE A 129 -12.42 -3.17 6.51
N ASN A 130 -11.76 -4.23 6.98
CA ASN A 130 -10.77 -4.98 6.22
C ASN A 130 -11.33 -5.60 4.92
N LEU A 131 -12.59 -6.04 4.89
CA LEU A 131 -13.23 -6.53 3.68
C LEU A 131 -13.44 -5.44 2.61
N ARG A 132 -13.57 -4.19 3.05
CA ARG A 132 -13.85 -3.04 2.16
C ARG A 132 -12.59 -2.32 1.71
N HIS A 133 -11.57 -2.36 2.53
CA HIS A 133 -10.21 -1.88 2.25
C HIS A 133 -9.62 -2.70 1.10
#